data_AF-A0AAW1MVN9-F1
#
_entry.id   AF-A0AAW1MVN9-F1
#
_cell.length_a   1.000
_cell.length_b   1.000
_cell.length_c   1.000
_cell.angle_alpha   90.00
_cell.angle_beta   90.00
_cell.angle_gamma   90.00
#
_symmetry.space_group_name_H-M   'P 1'
#
loop_
_entity.id
_entity.type
_entity.pdbx_description
1 polymer ?
#
loop_
_entity_poly.entity_id
_entity_poly.type
_entity_poly.pdbx_seq_one_letter_code
_entity_poly.pdbx_strand_id
1 'polypeptide(L)'
;MEVEGSSSTTNQDSRPTLRSRGTSAGLKANHSKELKFIEFDDKGRPIGPWRDKFSCDMGIIARNIKITIEDWSKVPEGQKESIWLDAKNKWNITDAGKRKAVLSYVSLLFKDFKTYLTVIFVYKTRNQRRKVSLDDPLSIYPQITKEVWEEFVRQRMDGNIQEKSKKARVA
;
A
#
# COMPACT_ATOMS: atom_id res chain seq x y z
N MET A 1 48.62 -35.23 18.61
CA MET A 1 49.17 -35.32 17.26
C MET A 1 48.08 -35.93 16.37
N GLU A 2 47.39 -35.20 15.47
CA GLU A 2 47.85 -34.38 14.33
C GLU A 2 47.88 -35.18 13.02
N VAL A 3 47.60 -34.63 11.82
CA VAL A 3 46.56 -33.69 11.31
C VAL A 3 46.52 -33.90 9.77
N GLU A 4 45.42 -33.53 9.10
CA GLU A 4 45.22 -33.58 7.62
C GLU A 4 45.35 -35.00 6.99
N GLY A 5 44.90 -35.32 5.76
CA GLY A 5 44.16 -34.63 4.69
C GLY A 5 44.25 -35.45 3.37
N SER A 6 43.57 -35.19 2.26
CA SER A 6 42.40 -34.33 1.95
C SER A 6 41.94 -34.59 0.48
N SER A 7 40.71 -34.20 0.12
CA SER A 7 40.11 -34.20 -1.25
C SER A 7 39.65 -35.53 -1.87
N SER A 8 38.58 -35.63 -2.68
CA SER A 8 37.41 -34.76 -3.03
C SER A 8 36.36 -35.70 -3.74
N THR A 9 35.29 -35.38 -4.50
CA THR A 9 34.76 -34.17 -5.19
C THR A 9 33.28 -34.41 -5.62
N THR A 10 32.49 -33.36 -5.96
CA THR A 10 31.35 -33.39 -6.93
C THR A 10 30.09 -34.22 -6.59
N ASN A 11 28.84 -33.75 -6.72
CA ASN A 11 28.24 -32.47 -7.16
C ASN A 11 26.88 -32.25 -6.44
N GLN A 12 26.43 -31.00 -6.29
CA GLN A 12 25.02 -30.68 -5.95
C GLN A 12 24.39 -29.74 -6.98
N ASP A 13 23.24 -30.13 -7.53
CA ASP A 13 22.41 -29.32 -8.45
C ASP A 13 21.83 -28.11 -7.71
N SER A 14 22.25 -26.90 -8.11
CA SER A 14 21.87 -25.64 -7.47
C SER A 14 20.90 -24.85 -8.35
N ARG A 15 19.60 -25.10 -8.18
CA ARG A 15 18.54 -24.30 -8.81
C ARG A 15 18.68 -22.82 -8.44
N PRO A 16 18.41 -21.87 -9.36
CA PRO A 16 18.61 -20.44 -9.10
C PRO A 16 17.75 -19.97 -7.93
N THR A 17 18.40 -19.45 -6.89
CA THR A 17 17.73 -18.96 -5.69
C THR A 17 16.97 -17.66 -5.98
N LEU A 18 15.86 -17.45 -5.27
CA LEU A 18 15.11 -16.19 -5.36
C LEU A 18 16.02 -15.01 -4.98
N ARG A 19 15.92 -13.92 -5.73
CA ARG A 19 16.59 -12.64 -5.39
C ARG A 19 16.10 -12.14 -4.04
N SER A 20 16.83 -12.49 -2.98
CA SER A 20 16.66 -11.88 -1.65
C SER A 20 16.86 -10.37 -1.77
N ARG A 21 16.09 -9.61 -0.99
CA ARG A 21 16.31 -8.16 -0.87
C ARG A 21 17.54 -7.97 0.00
N GLY A 22 18.68 -7.70 -0.64
CA GLY A 22 19.95 -7.48 0.05
C GLY A 22 19.83 -6.39 1.12
N THR A 23 20.60 -6.54 2.19
CA THR A 23 20.77 -5.50 3.21
C THR A 23 21.27 -4.22 2.54
N SER A 24 20.59 -3.10 2.76
CA SER A 24 20.93 -1.82 2.13
C SER A 24 22.14 -1.18 2.82
N ALA A 25 23.32 -1.74 2.55
CA ALA A 25 24.58 -1.21 3.04
C ALA A 25 24.88 0.16 2.40
N GLY A 26 25.15 1.18 3.23
CA GLY A 26 25.94 2.33 2.80
C GLY A 26 25.23 3.48 2.07
N LEU A 27 23.96 3.79 2.35
CA LEU A 27 23.45 5.15 2.07
C LEU A 27 23.79 6.09 3.23
N LYS A 28 24.96 6.74 3.15
CA LYS A 28 25.26 7.90 4.01
C LYS A 28 24.29 9.03 3.64
N ALA A 29 23.27 9.23 4.47
CA ALA A 29 22.31 10.30 4.27
C ALA A 29 22.96 11.67 4.55
N ASN A 30 23.54 12.27 3.51
CA ASN A 30 23.76 13.71 3.50
C ASN A 30 22.41 14.39 3.79
N HIS A 31 22.30 15.12 4.90
CA HIS A 31 21.07 15.86 5.21
C HIS A 31 21.03 17.20 4.45
N SER A 32 21.30 17.14 3.14
CA SER A 32 20.84 18.13 2.19
C SER A 32 19.31 18.22 2.34
N LYS A 33 18.79 19.45 2.51
CA LYS A 33 17.34 19.71 2.39
C LYS A 33 16.94 19.64 0.91
N GLU A 34 17.02 18.44 0.35
CA GLU A 34 16.57 18.17 -1.01
C GLU A 34 15.09 18.50 -1.12
N LEU A 35 14.79 19.47 -1.98
CA LEU A 35 13.43 19.91 -2.22
C LEU A 35 12.69 18.77 -2.92
N LYS A 36 11.78 18.14 -2.17
CA LYS A 36 11.03 16.94 -2.57
C LYS A 36 9.94 17.26 -3.58
N PHE A 37 10.34 17.68 -4.79
CA PHE A 37 9.40 17.89 -5.88
C PHE A 37 8.78 16.56 -6.31
N ILE A 38 7.48 16.59 -6.57
CA ILE A 38 6.72 15.46 -7.11
C ILE A 38 6.02 15.90 -8.40
N GLU A 39 6.30 15.19 -9.47
CA GLU A 39 5.70 15.41 -10.79
C GLU A 39 4.49 14.49 -10.99
N PHE A 40 3.60 14.86 -11.91
CA PHE A 40 2.41 14.08 -12.25
C PHE A 40 2.27 13.92 -13.76
N ASP A 41 2.11 12.65 -14.17
CA ASP A 41 1.65 12.22 -15.49
C ASP A 41 0.24 12.77 -15.81
N ASP A 42 -0.14 12.85 -17.09
CA ASP A 42 -1.43 13.38 -17.56
C ASP A 42 -2.63 12.74 -16.86
N LYS A 43 -2.48 11.47 -16.45
CA LYS A 43 -3.48 10.68 -15.73
C LYS A 43 -3.49 10.94 -14.22
N GLY A 44 -2.83 12.00 -13.76
CA GLY A 44 -2.72 12.39 -12.35
C GLY A 44 -1.86 11.46 -11.49
N ARG A 45 -1.03 10.62 -12.10
CA ARG A 45 -0.20 9.62 -11.40
C ARG A 45 1.17 10.20 -11.05
N PRO A 46 1.72 9.99 -9.84
CA PRO A 46 3.05 10.49 -9.49
C PRO A 46 4.14 9.89 -10.39
N ILE A 47 5.12 10.70 -10.78
CA ILE A 47 6.33 10.31 -11.54
C ILE A 47 7.59 10.90 -10.89
N GLY A 48 8.76 10.60 -11.48
CA GLY A 48 10.05 11.08 -10.98
C GLY A 48 10.63 10.30 -9.78
N PRO A 49 11.85 10.65 -9.31
CA PRO A 49 12.59 9.87 -8.31
C PRO A 49 11.88 9.71 -6.96
N TRP A 50 11.05 10.69 -6.59
CA TRP A 50 10.34 10.71 -5.32
C TRP A 50 9.03 9.91 -5.31
N ARG A 51 8.58 9.37 -6.45
CA ARG A 51 7.32 8.61 -6.62
C ARG A 51 7.05 7.64 -5.48
N ASP A 52 8.00 6.78 -5.15
CA ASP A 52 7.76 5.66 -4.25
C ASP A 52 7.58 6.14 -2.80
N LYS A 53 8.36 7.15 -2.40
CA LYS A 53 8.22 7.79 -1.08
C LYS A 53 6.90 8.57 -0.99
N PHE A 54 6.51 9.29 -2.03
CA PHE A 54 5.21 9.95 -2.13
C PHE A 54 4.06 8.92 -2.06
N SER A 55 4.19 7.79 -2.74
CA SER A 55 3.18 6.72 -2.76
C SER A 55 3.04 6.02 -1.41
N CYS A 56 4.16 5.79 -0.69
CA CYS A 56 4.12 5.32 0.69
C CYS A 56 3.41 6.31 1.62
N ASP A 57 3.70 7.61 1.50
CA ASP A 57 3.05 8.65 2.31
C ASP A 57 1.55 8.77 2.03
N MET A 58 1.15 8.89 0.76
CA MET A 58 -0.26 8.92 0.36
C MET A 58 -0.97 7.61 0.77
N GLY A 59 -0.25 6.48 0.76
CA GLY A 59 -0.73 5.18 1.24
C GLY A 59 -0.79 5.03 2.77
N ILE A 60 -0.11 5.87 3.55
CA ILE A 60 -0.36 6.01 5.00
C ILE A 60 -1.63 6.84 5.19
N ILE A 61 -1.73 7.99 4.53
CA ILE A 61 -2.88 8.89 4.63
C ILE A 61 -4.19 8.17 4.24
N ALA A 62 -4.19 7.44 3.12
CA ALA A 62 -5.35 6.65 2.67
C ALA A 62 -5.77 5.57 3.67
N ARG A 63 -4.85 5.01 4.45
CA ARG A 63 -5.13 3.99 5.49
C ARG A 63 -5.69 4.57 6.79
N ASN A 64 -5.58 5.88 6.99
CA ASN A 64 -6.18 6.60 8.12
C ASN A 64 -7.63 7.04 7.85
N ILE A 65 -8.13 6.85 6.61
CA ILE A 65 -9.52 7.15 6.25
C ILE A 65 -10.41 5.98 6.68
N LYS A 66 -11.53 6.29 7.34
CA LYS A 66 -12.46 5.29 7.89
C LYS A 66 -13.01 4.38 6.79
N ILE A 67 -12.64 3.09 6.81
CA ILE A 67 -12.99 2.09 5.79
C ILE A 67 -14.50 1.89 5.58
N THR A 68 -15.32 2.21 6.59
CA THR A 68 -16.79 2.28 6.58
C THR A 68 -17.35 3.26 5.54
N ILE A 69 -16.60 4.28 5.14
CA ILE A 69 -17.03 5.24 4.10
C ILE A 69 -17.00 4.49 2.78
N GLU A 70 -18.17 4.22 2.19
CA GLU A 70 -18.32 3.43 0.95
C GLU A 70 -17.41 3.92 -0.18
N ASP A 71 -17.55 5.20 -0.55
CA ASP A 71 -16.94 5.85 -1.72
C ASP A 71 -16.24 7.17 -1.34
N TRP A 72 -15.24 7.56 -2.15
CA TRP A 72 -14.48 8.80 -1.96
C TRP A 72 -15.32 10.08 -1.97
N SER A 73 -16.45 10.08 -2.68
CA SER A 73 -17.41 11.19 -2.69
C SER A 73 -18.02 11.46 -1.31
N LYS A 74 -18.18 10.42 -0.47
CA LYS A 74 -18.72 10.49 0.90
C LYS A 74 -17.68 10.89 1.95
N VAL A 75 -16.40 11.11 1.57
CA VAL A 75 -15.36 11.65 2.47
C VAL A 75 -15.61 13.16 2.69
N PRO A 76 -15.70 13.66 3.93
CA PRO A 76 -15.93 15.09 4.20
C PRO A 76 -14.90 16.01 3.52
N GLU A 77 -15.32 17.13 2.94
CA GLU A 77 -14.38 17.99 2.19
C GLU A 77 -13.29 18.59 3.08
N GLY A 78 -13.57 18.90 4.35
CA GLY A 78 -12.54 19.31 5.32
C GLY A 78 -11.47 18.23 5.56
N GLN A 79 -11.82 16.94 5.46
CA GLN A 79 -10.83 15.85 5.51
C GLN A 79 -10.02 15.81 4.21
N LYS A 80 -10.64 16.03 3.04
CA LYS A 80 -9.91 16.15 1.77
C LYS A 80 -8.97 17.37 1.76
N GLU A 81 -9.37 18.48 2.38
CA GLU A 81 -8.56 19.68 2.53
C GLU A 81 -7.33 19.42 3.42
N SER A 82 -7.50 18.78 4.58
CA SER A 82 -6.36 18.36 5.43
C SER A 82 -5.37 17.49 4.64
N ILE A 83 -5.88 16.46 3.95
CA ILE A 83 -5.08 15.55 3.12
C ILE A 83 -4.28 16.33 2.05
N TRP A 84 -4.90 17.32 1.41
CA TRP A 84 -4.24 18.17 0.42
C TRP A 84 -3.18 19.08 1.06
N LEU A 85 -3.47 19.71 2.20
CA LEU A 85 -2.53 20.58 2.91
C LEU A 85 -1.32 19.78 3.43
N ASP A 86 -1.54 18.61 4.04
CA ASP A 86 -0.50 17.69 4.50
C ASP A 86 0.42 17.25 3.34
N ALA A 87 -0.19 16.87 2.20
CA ALA A 87 0.56 16.52 1.00
C ALA A 87 1.35 17.73 0.45
N LYS A 88 0.72 18.91 0.35
CA LYS A 88 1.33 20.14 -0.15
C LYS A 88 2.53 20.56 0.69
N ASN A 89 2.38 20.55 2.01
CA ASN A 89 3.42 20.93 2.96
C ASN A 89 4.60 19.93 2.96
N LYS A 90 4.32 18.62 2.84
CA LYS A 90 5.37 17.58 2.86
C LYS A 90 6.13 17.44 1.54
N TRP A 91 5.49 17.79 0.41
CA TRP A 91 6.00 17.60 -0.95
C TRP A 91 6.16 18.90 -1.75
N ASN A 92 6.16 20.06 -1.06
CA ASN A 92 6.40 21.40 -1.61
C ASN A 92 5.62 21.68 -2.91
N ILE A 93 4.35 21.25 -2.98
CA ILE A 93 3.56 21.32 -4.22
C ILE A 93 3.13 22.76 -4.48
N THR A 94 3.84 23.43 -5.39
CA THR A 94 3.63 24.85 -5.72
C THR A 94 2.32 25.07 -6.50
N ASP A 95 1.99 24.19 -7.44
CA ASP A 95 0.79 24.28 -8.29
C ASP A 95 -0.47 23.78 -7.57
N ALA A 96 -1.44 24.68 -7.36
CA ALA A 96 -2.76 24.35 -6.81
C ALA A 96 -3.60 23.44 -7.74
N GLY A 97 -3.35 23.46 -9.05
CA GLY A 97 -3.96 22.57 -10.04
C GLY A 97 -3.70 21.08 -9.75
N LYS A 98 -2.57 20.75 -9.10
CA LYS A 98 -2.27 19.37 -8.69
C LYS A 98 -3.15 18.85 -7.55
N ARG A 99 -3.96 19.68 -6.86
CA ARG A 99 -4.94 19.22 -5.84
C ARG A 99 -5.79 18.07 -6.36
N LYS A 100 -6.34 18.21 -7.58
CA LYS A 100 -7.19 17.18 -8.19
C LYS A 100 -6.42 15.88 -8.44
N ALA A 101 -5.16 15.95 -8.87
CA ALA A 101 -4.31 14.79 -9.07
C ALA A 101 -4.01 14.06 -7.75
N VAL A 102 -3.56 14.79 -6.72
CA VAL A 102 -3.26 14.24 -5.39
C VAL A 102 -4.49 13.57 -4.78
N LEU A 103 -5.64 14.25 -4.74
CA LEU A 103 -6.87 13.69 -4.16
C LEU A 103 -7.40 12.50 -4.97
N SER A 104 -7.25 12.51 -6.30
CA SER A 104 -7.58 11.35 -7.14
C SER A 104 -6.66 10.16 -6.83
N TYR A 105 -5.37 10.40 -6.62
CA TYR A 105 -4.41 9.34 -6.28
C TYR A 105 -4.64 8.75 -4.87
N VAL A 106 -4.94 9.58 -3.87
CA VAL A 106 -5.35 9.11 -2.54
C VAL A 106 -6.66 8.31 -2.62
N SER A 107 -7.61 8.72 -3.47
CA SER A 107 -8.86 7.96 -3.71
C SER A 107 -8.62 6.57 -4.30
N LEU A 108 -7.63 6.43 -5.19
CA LEU A 108 -7.20 5.14 -5.74
C LEU A 108 -6.60 4.26 -4.64
N LEU A 109 -5.63 4.79 -3.89
CA LEU A 109 -5.00 4.05 -2.79
C LEU A 109 -5.99 3.63 -1.69
N PHE A 110 -7.02 4.44 -1.42
CA PHE A 110 -8.10 4.08 -0.49
C PHE A 110 -8.95 2.92 -1.04
N LYS A 111 -9.31 2.94 -2.33
CA LYS A 111 -10.02 1.84 -2.99
C LYS A 111 -9.18 0.55 -3.02
N ASP A 112 -7.89 0.67 -3.31
CA ASP A 112 -6.96 -0.46 -3.34
C ASP A 112 -6.78 -1.05 -1.94
N PHE A 113 -6.67 -0.22 -0.90
CA PHE A 113 -6.61 -0.67 0.50
C PHE A 113 -7.89 -1.39 0.92
N LYS A 114 -9.08 -0.82 0.65
CA LYS A 114 -10.37 -1.49 0.89
C LYS A 114 -10.49 -2.81 0.10
N THR A 115 -9.87 -2.91 -1.07
CA THR A 115 -9.86 -4.14 -1.87
C THR A 115 -8.92 -5.19 -1.27
N TYR A 116 -7.70 -4.82 -0.90
CA TYR A 116 -6.74 -5.65 -0.18
C TYR A 116 -7.37 -6.26 1.09
N LEU A 117 -7.97 -5.41 1.94
CA LEU A 117 -8.66 -5.86 3.16
C LEU A 117 -9.74 -6.93 2.86
N THR A 118 -10.51 -6.72 1.79
CA THR A 118 -11.59 -7.62 1.39
C THR A 118 -11.06 -8.98 0.92
N VAL A 119 -10.04 -9.03 0.06
CA VAL A 119 -9.53 -10.30 -0.50
C VAL A 119 -8.70 -11.10 0.52
N ILE A 120 -7.95 -10.41 1.37
CA ILE A 120 -7.04 -11.00 2.37
C ILE A 120 -7.81 -11.49 3.61
N PHE A 121 -8.58 -10.62 4.26
CA PHE A 121 -9.14 -10.91 5.59
C PHE A 121 -10.63 -11.25 5.57
N VAL A 122 -11.41 -10.72 4.62
CA VAL A 122 -12.86 -10.98 4.54
C VAL A 122 -13.14 -12.29 3.79
N TYR A 123 -12.73 -12.39 2.52
CA TYR A 123 -12.92 -13.61 1.70
C TYR A 123 -11.82 -14.66 1.92
N LYS A 124 -10.71 -14.30 2.60
CA LYS A 124 -9.60 -15.19 3.00
C LYS A 124 -9.17 -16.14 1.87
N THR A 125 -8.87 -15.60 0.69
CA THR A 125 -8.66 -16.40 -0.54
C THR A 125 -7.48 -17.38 -0.40
N ARG A 126 -7.67 -18.67 -0.74
CA ARG A 126 -6.74 -19.78 -0.45
C ARG A 126 -5.29 -19.54 -0.89
N ASN A 127 -5.06 -18.83 -1.99
CA ASN A 127 -3.71 -18.52 -2.49
C ASN A 127 -3.02 -17.35 -1.77
N GLN A 128 -3.76 -16.45 -1.11
CA GLN A 128 -3.18 -15.31 -0.39
C GLN A 128 -2.92 -15.60 1.10
N ARG A 129 -3.64 -16.55 1.72
CA ARG A 129 -3.34 -17.09 3.08
C ARG A 129 -1.90 -17.61 3.26
N ARG A 130 -1.16 -17.85 2.17
CA ARG A 130 0.23 -18.32 2.19
C ARG A 130 1.30 -17.21 2.18
N LYS A 131 0.91 -15.93 2.07
CA LYS A 131 1.84 -14.79 1.94
C LYS A 131 1.83 -13.79 3.10
N VAL A 132 0.84 -13.89 3.97
CA VAL A 132 0.77 -13.11 5.22
C VAL A 132 0.78 -14.14 6.34
N SER A 133 1.55 -13.89 7.40
CA SER A 133 1.24 -14.45 8.72
C SER A 133 -0.23 -14.14 9.02
N LEU A 134 -0.97 -15.05 9.64
CA LEU A 134 -2.43 -14.92 9.75
C LEU A 134 -2.85 -13.98 10.90
N ASP A 135 -2.08 -12.91 11.08
CA ASP A 135 -2.26 -11.90 12.11
C ASP A 135 -3.59 -11.16 11.89
N ASP A 136 -4.24 -10.81 12.99
CA ASP A 136 -5.53 -10.13 12.96
C ASP A 136 -5.41 -8.76 12.25
N PRO A 137 -6.32 -8.38 11.33
CA PRO A 137 -6.29 -7.07 10.68
C PRO A 137 -6.21 -5.88 11.65
N LEU A 138 -6.73 -6.00 12.88
CA LEU A 138 -6.62 -4.96 13.91
C LEU A 138 -5.19 -4.84 14.47
N SER A 139 -4.43 -5.93 14.49
CA SER A 139 -3.01 -5.94 14.88
C SER A 139 -2.12 -5.30 13.81
N ILE A 140 -2.39 -5.57 12.52
CA ILE A 140 -1.66 -4.98 11.39
C ILE A 140 -2.03 -3.50 11.19
N TYR A 141 -3.28 -3.13 11.50
CA TYR A 141 -3.84 -1.80 11.28
C TYR A 141 -4.54 -1.27 12.54
N PRO A 142 -3.78 -0.86 13.59
CA PRO A 142 -4.34 -0.41 14.87
C PRO A 142 -5.19 0.87 14.77
N GLN A 143 -5.17 1.57 13.63
CA GLN A 143 -6.08 2.69 13.34
C GLN A 143 -7.50 2.24 12.92
N ILE A 144 -7.75 0.93 12.81
CA ILE A 144 -9.07 0.33 12.58
C ILE A 144 -9.55 -0.27 13.90
N THR A 145 -10.65 0.24 14.46
CA THR A 145 -11.27 -0.36 15.66
C THR A 145 -12.10 -1.60 15.29
N LYS A 146 -12.41 -2.46 16.27
CA LYS A 146 -13.16 -3.70 16.08
C LYS A 146 -14.55 -3.43 15.48
N GLU A 147 -15.23 -2.38 15.93
CA GLU A 147 -16.57 -1.99 15.49
C GLU A 147 -16.55 -1.48 14.04
N VAL A 148 -15.51 -0.71 13.69
CA VAL A 148 -15.26 -0.22 12.32
C VAL A 148 -14.94 -1.37 11.37
N TRP A 149 -14.24 -2.39 11.86
CA TRP A 149 -13.96 -3.61 11.11
C TRP A 149 -15.21 -4.47 10.90
N GLU A 150 -15.99 -4.74 11.96
CA GLU A 150 -17.22 -5.54 11.88
C GLU A 150 -18.28 -4.91 10.95
N GLU A 151 -18.43 -3.58 11.01
CA GLU A 151 -19.25 -2.81 10.09
C GLU A 151 -18.78 -2.98 8.63
N PHE A 152 -17.47 -2.83 8.37
CA PHE A 152 -16.90 -3.01 7.03
C PHE A 152 -17.05 -4.45 6.51
N VAL A 153 -16.90 -5.46 7.39
CA VAL A 153 -17.14 -6.87 7.05
C VAL A 153 -18.59 -7.07 6.61
N ARG A 154 -19.56 -6.51 7.34
CA ARG A 154 -20.99 -6.59 6.99
C ARG A 154 -21.24 -6.03 5.59
N GLN A 155 -20.82 -4.78 5.35
CA GLN A 155 -20.92 -4.09 4.05
C GLN A 155 -20.28 -4.87 2.89
N ARG A 156 -19.23 -5.66 3.15
CA ARG A 156 -18.56 -6.50 2.14
C ARG A 156 -19.18 -7.89 1.93
N MET A 157 -19.98 -8.35 2.88
CA MET A 157 -20.76 -9.58 2.75
C MET A 157 -22.14 -9.32 2.13
N ASP A 158 -22.70 -8.12 2.31
CA ASP A 158 -23.96 -7.70 1.69
C ASP A 158 -23.94 -7.94 0.17
N GLY A 159 -24.93 -8.71 -0.32
CA GLY A 159 -24.87 -9.38 -1.63
C GLY A 159 -24.64 -8.47 -2.84
N ASN A 160 -25.07 -7.22 -2.74
CA ASN A 160 -24.90 -6.16 -3.74
C ASN A 160 -23.42 -5.97 -4.15
N ILE A 161 -22.47 -6.02 -3.21
CA ILE A 161 -21.04 -5.89 -3.51
C ILE A 161 -20.49 -7.18 -4.13
N GLN A 162 -20.92 -8.35 -3.65
CA GLN A 162 -20.52 -9.64 -4.22
C GLN A 162 -20.99 -9.78 -5.67
N GLU A 163 -22.21 -9.34 -5.98
CA GLU A 163 -22.80 -9.43 -7.32
C GLU A 163 -22.10 -8.51 -8.31
N LYS A 164 -21.80 -7.26 -7.91
CA LYS A 164 -20.97 -6.34 -8.70
C LYS A 164 -19.59 -6.92 -9.01
N SER A 165 -18.95 -7.54 -8.01
CA SER A 165 -17.65 -8.22 -8.16
C SER A 165 -17.71 -9.45 -9.07
N LYS A 166 -18.81 -10.21 -9.06
CA LYS A 166 -19.05 -11.33 -9.99
C LYS A 166 -19.24 -10.83 -11.43
N LYS A 167 -20.08 -9.80 -11.65
CA LYS A 167 -20.33 -9.23 -12.97
C LYS A 167 -19.05 -8.66 -13.61
N ALA A 168 -18.25 -7.92 -12.85
CA ALA A 168 -16.96 -7.37 -13.30
C ALA A 168 -15.81 -8.41 -13.43
N ARG A 169 -16.13 -9.71 -13.44
CA ARG A 169 -15.21 -10.84 -13.73
C ARG A 169 -15.70 -11.74 -14.86
N VAL A 170 -16.85 -11.41 -15.45
CA VAL A 170 -17.54 -12.17 -16.51
C VAL A 170 -17.75 -11.29 -17.76
N ALA A 171 -17.80 -9.97 -17.58
CA ALA A 171 -17.49 -8.97 -18.61
C ALA A 171 -15.98 -8.65 -18.63
#